data_AF-A0A2V9I5R9-F1
#
_entry.id   AF-A0A2V9I5R9-F1
#
_cell.length_a   1.000
_cell.length_b   1.000
_cell.length_c   1.000
_cell.angle_alpha   90.00
_cell.angle_beta   90.00
_cell.angle_gamma   90.00
#
_symmetry.space_group_name_H-M   'P 1'
#
loop_
_entity.id
_entity.type
_entity.pdbx_description
1 polymer ?
#
loop_
_entity_poly.entity_id
_entity_poly.type
_entity_poly.pdbx_seq_one_letter_code
_entity_poly.pdbx_strand_id
1 'polypeptide(L)' 'MSRYQEAVETDPYNPTGYLGLGRVYEKIGLKQKALASYQKYLDELPSEKQAEEAREVHRAIDRLERSLGKPVGRKQ' A
#
# COMPACT_ATOMS: atom_id res chain seq x y z
N MET A 1 4.56 13.53 27.92
CA MET A 1 4.30 12.08 27.75
C MET A 1 3.75 11.89 26.35
N SER A 2 4.53 11.18 25.54
CA SER A 2 4.39 11.05 24.09
C SER A 2 3.08 10.38 23.70
N ARG A 3 2.23 11.08 22.93
CA ARG A 3 1.05 10.54 22.23
C ARG A 3 1.43 9.60 21.06
N TYR A 4 2.48 8.82 21.23
CA TYR A 4 2.93 7.80 20.27
C TYR A 4 2.45 6.39 20.69
N GLN A 5 1.81 6.24 21.85
CA GLN A 5 1.41 4.94 22.41
C GLN A 5 -0.06 4.56 22.18
N GLU A 6 -0.90 5.40 21.58
CA GLU A 6 -2.33 5.09 21.39
C GLU A 6 -2.69 4.60 19.96
N ALA A 7 -1.76 4.59 19.01
CA ALA A 7 -2.09 4.26 17.62
C ALA A 7 -1.92 2.76 17.25
N VAL A 8 -1.54 1.91 18.22
CA VAL A 8 -1.05 0.54 17.96
C VAL A 8 -2.02 -0.57 18.42
N GLU A 9 -3.12 -0.22 19.05
CA GLU A 9 -4.23 -1.15 19.33
C GLU A 9 -5.36 -0.72 18.39
N THR A 10 -5.81 -1.46 17.39
CA THR A 10 -6.19 -2.87 17.33
C THR A 10 -6.40 -3.24 15.86
N ASP A 11 -5.67 -4.21 15.28
CA ASP A 11 -6.28 -5.16 14.33
C ASP A 11 -5.31 -6.31 13.96
N PRO A 12 -5.66 -7.58 14.19
CA PRO A 12 -4.91 -8.73 13.68
C PRO A 12 -4.97 -8.89 12.15
N TYR A 13 -5.84 -8.14 11.46
CA TYR A 13 -5.74 -7.89 10.02
C TYR A 13 -4.81 -6.71 9.79
N ASN A 14 -3.51 -6.95 9.82
CA ASN A 14 -2.55 -5.85 9.70
C ASN A 14 -2.26 -5.52 8.22
N PRO A 15 -2.90 -4.50 7.60
CA PRO A 15 -2.63 -4.13 6.22
C PRO A 15 -1.14 -3.84 6.01
N THR A 16 -0.42 -3.37 7.04
CA THR A 16 1.04 -3.13 7.01
C THR A 16 1.85 -4.32 6.47
N GLY A 17 1.39 -5.56 6.61
CA GLY A 17 2.03 -6.73 5.98
C GLY A 17 2.05 -6.66 4.46
N TYR A 18 0.95 -6.22 3.84
CA TYR A 18 0.85 -6.02 2.39
C TYR A 18 1.71 -4.86 1.90
N LEU A 19 1.85 -3.79 2.69
CA LEU A 19 2.79 -2.70 2.40
C LEU A 19 4.23 -3.22 2.37
N GLY A 20 4.62 -4.03 3.37
CA GLY A 20 5.92 -4.67 3.43
C GLY A 20 6.19 -5.56 2.22
N LEU A 21 5.21 -6.40 1.84
CA LEU A 21 5.29 -7.25 0.66
C LEU A 21 5.45 -6.42 -0.63
N GLY A 22 4.70 -5.32 -0.78
CA GLY A 22 4.81 -4.43 -1.92
C GLY A 22 6.22 -3.88 -2.10
N ARG A 23 6.83 -3.41 -1.00
CA ARG A 23 8.21 -2.89 -0.97
C ARG A 23 9.23 -3.97 -1.29
N VAL A 24 9.07 -5.17 -0.75
CA VAL A 24 9.96 -6.31 -1.04
C VAL A 24 9.87 -6.69 -2.52
N TYR A 25 8.66 -6.84 -3.05
CA TYR A 25 8.44 -7.16 -4.46
C TYR A 25 9.01 -6.10 -5.39
N GLU A 26 8.92 -4.83 -5.02
CA GLU A 26 9.54 -3.75 -5.77
C GLU A 26 11.06 -3.85 -5.79
N LYS A 27 11.69 -4.09 -4.62
CA LYS A 27 13.14 -4.25 -4.51
C LYS A 27 13.69 -5.41 -5.33
N ILE A 28 12.94 -6.50 -5.42
CA ILE A 28 13.34 -7.68 -6.23
C ILE A 28 12.90 -7.58 -7.70
N GLY A 29 12.34 -6.45 -8.13
CA GLY A 29 11.96 -6.20 -9.53
C GLY A 29 10.62 -6.82 -9.96
N LEU A 30 9.87 -7.46 -9.05
CA LEU A 30 8.56 -8.05 -9.33
C LEU A 30 7.45 -6.99 -9.26
N LYS A 31 7.51 -6.03 -10.20
CA LYS A 31 6.62 -4.85 -10.25
C LYS A 31 5.12 -5.19 -10.24
N GLN A 32 4.72 -6.26 -10.93
CA GLN A 32 3.31 -6.71 -10.92
C GLN A 32 2.85 -7.22 -9.55
N LYS A 33 3.69 -7.98 -8.84
CA LYS A 33 3.38 -8.45 -7.49
C LYS A 33 3.39 -7.30 -6.49
N ALA A 34 4.32 -6.36 -6.65
CA ALA A 34 4.37 -5.14 -5.85
C ALA A 34 3.06 -4.35 -5.96
N LEU A 35 2.59 -4.14 -7.19
CA LEU A 35 1.33 -3.45 -7.48
C LEU A 35 0.14 -4.15 -6.79
N ALA A 36 0.03 -5.47 -6.93
CA ALA A 36 -1.05 -6.24 -6.32
C ALA A 36 -1.02 -6.19 -4.79
N SER A 37 0.16 -6.25 -4.17
CA SER A 37 0.31 -6.12 -2.72
C SER A 37 -0.08 -4.73 -2.23
N TYR A 38 0.33 -3.68 -2.95
CA TYR A 38 -0.06 -2.31 -2.64
C TYR A 38 -1.56 -2.06 -2.83
N GLN A 39 -2.21 -2.66 -3.83
CA GLN A 39 -3.66 -2.57 -3.99
C GLN A 39 -4.41 -3.27 -2.85
N LYS A 40 -4.00 -4.50 -2.49
CA LYS A 40 -4.56 -5.20 -1.33
C LYS A 40 -4.39 -4.42 -0.03
N TYR A 41 -3.24 -3.77 0.13
CA TYR A 41 -3.02 -2.89 1.28
C TYR A 41 -4.07 -1.78 1.36
N LEU A 42 -4.42 -1.15 0.23
CA LEU A 42 -5.41 -0.09 0.17
C LEU A 42 -6.85 -0.59 0.35
N ASP A 43 -7.16 -1.80 -0.12
CA ASP A 43 -8.46 -2.45 0.04
C ASP A 43 -8.71 -2.85 1.51
N GLU A 44 -7.66 -3.21 2.25
CA GLU A 44 -7.73 -3.65 3.66
C GLU A 44 -7.51 -2.50 4.67
N LEU A 45 -7.16 -1.29 4.20
CA LEU A 45 -6.94 -0.12 5.07
C LEU A 45 -8.29 0.47 5.53
N PRO A 46 -8.53 0.60 6.85
CA PRO A 46 -9.68 1.36 7.34
C PRO A 46 -9.54 2.84 6.97
N SER A 47 -10.65 3.49 6.57
CA SER A 47 -10.66 4.84 5.99
C SER A 47 -9.96 5.93 6.80
N GLU A 48 -9.81 5.77 8.11
CA GLU A 48 -9.12 6.74 8.98
C GLU A 48 -7.59 6.69 8.81
N LYS A 49 -6.99 5.49 8.74
CA LYS A 49 -5.56 5.29 8.46
C LYS A 49 -5.21 5.40 6.97
N GLN A 50 -6.23 5.24 6.12
CA GLN A 50 -6.12 5.31 4.67
C GLN A 50 -5.55 6.65 4.21
N ALA A 51 -5.93 7.79 4.77
CA ALA A 51 -5.58 9.10 4.22
C ALA A 51 -4.07 9.43 4.23
N GLU A 52 -3.32 8.98 5.25
CA GLU A 52 -1.89 9.27 5.37
C GLU A 52 -1.05 8.16 4.74
N GLU A 53 -1.34 6.90 5.05
CA GLU A 53 -0.53 5.77 4.57
C GLU A 53 -0.82 5.43 3.09
N ALA A 54 -2.05 5.66 2.59
CA ALA A 54 -2.35 5.48 1.16
C ALA A 54 -1.63 6.48 0.27
N ARG A 55 -1.22 7.66 0.77
CA ARG A 55 -0.48 8.63 -0.05
C ARG A 55 0.84 8.08 -0.52
N GLU A 56 1.56 7.39 0.35
CA GLU A 56 2.81 6.74 -0.03
C GLU A 56 2.54 5.63 -1.05
N VAL A 57 1.52 4.82 -0.80
CA VAL A 57 1.20 3.67 -1.64
C VAL A 57 0.66 4.06 -3.02
N HIS A 58 -0.17 5.10 -3.12
CA HIS A 58 -0.62 5.65 -4.40
C HIS A 58 0.57 6.10 -5.25
N ARG A 59 1.57 6.76 -4.66
CA ARG A 59 2.80 7.13 -5.38
C ARG A 59 3.58 5.92 -5.86
N ALA A 60 3.62 4.85 -5.05
CA ALA A 60 4.27 3.60 -5.43
C ALA A 60 3.53 2.89 -6.57
N ILE A 61 2.21 2.80 -6.49
CA ILE A 61 1.33 2.27 -7.54
C ILE A 61 1.53 3.05 -8.84
N ASP A 62 1.42 4.38 -8.82
CA ASP A 62 1.61 5.23 -10.01
C ASP A 62 2.97 5.00 -10.69
N ARG A 63 4.04 4.88 -9.90
CA ARG A 63 5.39 4.58 -10.42
C ARG A 63 5.43 3.21 -11.08
N LEU A 64 4.84 2.21 -10.44
CA LEU A 64 4.82 0.84 -10.92
C LEU A 64 3.97 0.69 -12.19
N GLU A 65 2.80 1.32 -12.25
CA GLU A 65 1.91 1.29 -13.43
C GLU A 65 2.57 1.94 -14.64
N ARG A 66 3.18 3.12 -14.47
CA ARG A 66 3.98 3.76 -15.53
C ARG A 66 5.10 2.85 -16.00
N SER A 67 5.80 2.20 -15.08
CA SER A 67 6.87 1.29 -15.43
C SER A 67 6.39 0.00 -16.10
N LEU A 68 5.17 -0.43 -15.85
CA LEU A 68 4.57 -1.62 -16.45
C LEU A 68 3.85 -1.31 -17.78
N GLY A 69 3.77 -0.04 -18.17
CA GLY A 69 3.01 0.40 -19.35
C GLY A 69 1.50 0.11 -19.23
N LYS A 70 1.01 -0.15 -18.01
CA LYS A 70 -0.42 -0.37 -17.77
C LYS A 70 -1.11 0.99 -17.70
N PRO A 71 -2.21 1.23 -18.42
CA PRO A 71 -3.02 2.40 -18.18
C PRO A 71 -3.52 2.32 -16.73
N VAL A 72 -3.31 3.40 -15.95
CA VAL A 72 -3.97 3.62 -14.64
C VAL A 72 -5.39 3.10 -14.77
N GLY A 73 -5.72 2.09 -13.98
CA GLY A 73 -7.00 1.41 -14.04
C GLY A 73 -8.12 2.42 -13.86
N ARG A 74 -8.64 2.96 -14.97
CA ARG A 74 -9.99 3.52 -15.03
C ARG A 74 -10.90 2.37 -14.61
N LYS A 75 -11.35 2.40 -13.35
CA LYS A 75 -12.63 1.79 -13.01
C LYS A 75 -13.64 2.44 -13.97
N GLN A 76 -14.09 1.68 -14.97
CA GLN A 76 -15.29 1.99 -15.73
C GLN A 76 -16.50 1.72 -14.84
#